data_AF-A0A7K3QN59-F1
#
_entry.id   AF-A0A7K3QN59-F1
#
_cell.length_a   1.000
_cell.length_b   1.000
_cell.length_c   1.000
_cell.angle_alpha   90.00
_cell.angle_beta   90.00
_cell.angle_gamma   90.00
#
_symmetry.space_group_name_H-M   'P 1'
#
loop_
_entity.id
_entity.type
_entity.pdbx_description
1 polymer ?
#
loop_
_entity_poly.entity_id
_entity_poly.type
_entity_poly.pdbx_seq_one_letter_code
_entity_poly.pdbx_strand_id
1 'polypeptide(L)'
;AARLRDALLSASFTADGLLDLLGAPAYAALARSETVPALRATRGDTPLEALVRLFLLQQPVPRARLTDVLPLEDAVAAGWLRPVGGDELAASVDVRPYGGPDGEDWFIVSDLGCAVGGAGGIGSRDEDVVLGVGGASTTLAGITVRTPVAAALDLGTGSGIQALHAAQHATRVTATDLNPRALHITALTLALSGAPAASLREGSLFEPVKDDETFDLIVSNPPFVISPGARLTYRDGGMSGDDLCRSLVQQAGERLNEGGFAQFLANWQHVEGEDWQDRVRSWVPRGCDAWIVQREVQDITQYAELWLRDAGDHREDRAEYQSLYDAWLDEFEARKVRAVGFGWITLRRTGSAEPSVTVEEWPHPVEQPLGDTILGHFERLDHLRAHDDAALLEGHFKLAAEVVQEQVGLPGAEDPEHVVLRQHRGMRRATKVDTIGAGFAGVCDGSLSAGVILDAIAQLVGEDPVVLRDRTPAQIRLLVEQGFLEPLG
;
A
#
# COMPACT_ATOMS: atom_id res chain seq x y z
N ALA A 1 10.86 26.67 -2.39
CA ALA A 1 9.94 25.73 -1.70
C ALA A 1 9.18 26.41 -0.56
N ALA A 2 9.81 26.80 0.55
CA ALA A 2 9.12 27.42 1.70
C ALA A 2 8.17 28.59 1.35
N ARG A 3 8.65 29.60 0.60
CA ARG A 3 7.80 30.72 0.13
C ARG A 3 6.60 30.26 -0.71
N LEU A 4 6.75 29.21 -1.51
CA LEU A 4 5.69 28.66 -2.33
C LEU A 4 4.68 27.92 -1.44
N ARG A 5 5.17 27.10 -0.49
CA ARG A 5 4.35 26.41 0.52
C ARG A 5 3.48 27.40 1.31
N ASP A 6 4.08 28.46 1.85
CA ASP A 6 3.36 29.47 2.64
C ASP A 6 2.26 30.17 1.83
N ALA A 7 2.53 30.43 0.54
CA ALA A 7 1.56 30.97 -0.40
C ALA A 7 0.39 30.01 -0.66
N LEU A 8 0.66 28.71 -0.87
CA LEU A 8 -0.38 27.69 -1.06
C LEU A 8 -1.28 27.60 0.19
N LEU A 9 -0.69 27.55 1.39
CA LEU A 9 -1.45 27.49 2.63
C LEU A 9 -2.26 28.76 2.91
N SER A 10 -1.69 29.94 2.63
CA SER A 10 -2.38 31.22 2.81
C SER A 10 -3.62 31.35 1.93
N ALA A 11 -3.64 30.64 0.80
CA ALA A 11 -4.78 30.55 -0.10
C ALA A 11 -5.74 29.39 0.22
N SER A 12 -5.55 28.68 1.35
CA SER A 12 -6.30 27.47 1.72
C SER A 12 -6.25 26.38 0.64
N PHE A 13 -5.13 26.27 -0.10
CA PHE A 13 -4.91 25.20 -1.07
C PHE A 13 -4.53 23.91 -0.34
N THR A 14 -5.48 23.35 0.39
CA THR A 14 -5.33 22.16 1.24
C THR A 14 -6.38 21.11 0.85
N ALA A 15 -6.24 19.87 1.32
CA ALA A 15 -7.23 18.82 1.01
C ALA A 15 -8.65 19.24 1.45
N ASP A 16 -8.77 19.82 2.65
CA ASP A 16 -10.02 20.33 3.19
C ASP A 16 -10.51 21.57 2.43
N GLY A 17 -9.63 22.53 2.13
CA GLY A 17 -9.99 23.72 1.38
C GLY A 17 -10.50 23.39 -0.04
N LEU A 18 -9.93 22.38 -0.68
CA LEU A 18 -10.42 21.85 -1.95
C LEU A 18 -11.82 21.23 -1.81
N LEU A 19 -12.05 20.43 -0.76
CA LEU A 19 -13.34 19.82 -0.51
C LEU A 19 -14.42 20.88 -0.24
N ASP A 20 -14.10 21.91 0.56
CA ASP A 20 -14.98 23.02 0.86
C ASP A 20 -15.34 23.85 -0.38
N LEU A 21 -14.36 24.16 -1.23
CA LEU A 21 -14.57 24.93 -2.45
C LEU A 21 -15.35 24.14 -3.51
N LEU A 22 -14.95 22.89 -3.77
CA LEU A 22 -15.50 22.09 -4.86
C LEU A 22 -16.84 21.43 -4.47
N GLY A 23 -17.01 21.12 -3.19
CA GLY A 23 -18.04 20.23 -2.68
C GLY A 23 -17.78 18.77 -3.03
N ALA A 24 -18.37 17.86 -2.24
CA ALA A 24 -18.14 16.42 -2.37
C ALA A 24 -18.33 15.86 -3.80
N PRO A 25 -19.36 16.24 -4.59
CA PRO A 25 -19.54 15.69 -5.93
C PRO A 25 -18.44 16.09 -6.91
N ALA A 26 -17.99 17.34 -6.90
CA ALA A 26 -16.95 17.80 -7.84
C ALA A 26 -15.56 17.34 -7.39
N TYR A 27 -15.30 17.28 -6.09
CA TYR A 27 -14.08 16.68 -5.53
C TYR A 27 -13.97 15.20 -5.93
N ALA A 28 -15.03 14.42 -5.73
CA ALA A 28 -15.09 13.02 -6.13
C ALA A 28 -15.08 12.82 -7.66
N ALA A 29 -15.47 13.80 -8.47
CA ALA A 29 -15.31 13.75 -9.93
C ALA A 29 -13.86 13.97 -10.35
N LEU A 30 -13.20 14.97 -9.75
CA LEU A 30 -11.81 15.30 -10.03
C LEU A 30 -10.86 14.13 -9.67
N ALA A 31 -11.15 13.41 -8.59
CA ALA A 31 -10.41 12.21 -8.20
C ALA A 31 -10.45 11.08 -9.25
N ARG A 32 -11.41 11.11 -10.19
CA ARG A 32 -11.52 10.17 -11.32
C ARG A 32 -11.15 10.80 -12.66
N SER A 33 -10.41 11.91 -12.60
CA SER A 33 -9.99 12.73 -13.75
C SER A 33 -11.15 13.40 -14.53
N GLU A 34 -12.36 13.51 -13.94
CA GLU A 34 -13.46 14.28 -14.52
C GLU A 34 -13.41 15.74 -14.04
N THR A 35 -12.95 16.62 -14.92
CA THR A 35 -12.58 18.01 -14.59
C THR A 35 -13.75 19.00 -14.75
N VAL A 36 -14.80 18.65 -15.50
CA VAL A 36 -15.89 19.59 -15.81
C VAL A 36 -16.59 20.13 -14.56
N PRO A 37 -16.92 19.32 -13.52
CA PRO A 37 -17.52 19.84 -12.29
C PRO A 37 -16.61 20.85 -11.58
N ALA A 38 -15.31 20.58 -11.49
CA ALA A 38 -14.35 21.47 -10.85
C ALA A 38 -14.12 22.77 -11.65
N LEU A 39 -14.12 22.71 -12.99
CA LEU A 39 -14.09 23.89 -13.85
C LEU A 39 -15.31 24.80 -13.66
N ARG A 40 -16.47 24.23 -13.30
CA ARG A 40 -17.68 24.98 -12.98
C ARG A 40 -17.65 25.58 -11.58
N ALA A 41 -17.12 24.85 -10.60
CA ALA A 41 -16.99 25.32 -9.21
C ALA A 41 -16.00 26.49 -9.07
N THR A 42 -15.02 26.60 -9.97
CA THR A 42 -13.92 27.58 -9.88
C THR A 42 -14.10 28.81 -10.78
N ARG A 43 -15.32 29.29 -11.02
CA ARG A 43 -15.59 30.39 -11.99
C ARG A 43 -15.38 31.80 -11.44
N GLY A 44 -15.19 31.93 -10.14
CA GLY A 44 -14.87 33.15 -9.46
C GLY A 44 -13.39 33.53 -9.55
N ASP A 45 -13.02 34.42 -8.64
CA ASP A 45 -11.80 35.22 -8.63
C ASP A 45 -10.96 35.04 -7.35
N THR A 46 -11.34 34.09 -6.49
CA THR A 46 -10.57 33.83 -5.25
C THR A 46 -9.18 33.25 -5.53
N PRO A 47 -8.21 33.42 -4.60
CA PRO A 47 -6.88 32.81 -4.69
C PRO A 47 -6.94 31.29 -4.83
N LEU A 48 -7.78 30.62 -4.05
CA LEU A 48 -7.94 29.17 -4.08
C LEU A 48 -8.41 28.68 -5.45
N GLU A 49 -9.41 29.34 -6.04
CA GLU A 49 -9.90 28.98 -7.37
C GLU A 49 -8.85 29.18 -8.45
N ALA A 50 -8.00 30.21 -8.34
CA ALA A 50 -6.89 30.43 -9.25
C ALA A 50 -5.86 29.29 -9.17
N LEU A 51 -5.53 28.83 -7.95
CA LEU A 51 -4.60 27.71 -7.74
C LEU A 51 -5.19 26.37 -8.22
N VAL A 52 -6.47 26.11 -7.97
CA VAL A 52 -7.15 24.92 -8.50
C VAL A 52 -7.14 24.91 -10.02
N ARG A 53 -7.45 26.04 -10.66
CA ARG A 53 -7.38 26.15 -12.12
C ARG A 53 -5.97 25.92 -12.65
N LEU A 54 -4.98 26.50 -11.99
CA LEU A 54 -3.59 26.46 -12.41
C LEU A 54 -2.98 25.06 -12.30
N PHE A 55 -3.04 24.44 -11.11
CA PHE A 55 -2.35 23.18 -10.84
C PHE A 55 -3.23 21.96 -11.15
N LEU A 56 -4.46 21.89 -10.62
CA LEU A 56 -5.28 20.67 -10.72
C LEU A 56 -6.01 20.55 -12.07
N LEU A 57 -6.44 21.68 -12.64
CA LEU A 57 -7.17 21.72 -13.91
C LEU A 57 -6.28 22.12 -15.09
N GLN A 58 -5.03 22.47 -14.82
CA GLN A 58 -3.98 22.79 -15.80
C GLN A 58 -4.44 23.85 -16.83
N GLN A 59 -5.23 24.81 -16.38
CA GLN A 59 -5.68 25.94 -17.19
C GLN A 59 -4.67 27.08 -17.09
N PRO A 60 -4.35 27.76 -18.22
CA PRO A 60 -3.72 29.07 -18.17
C PRO A 60 -4.52 30.01 -17.26
N VAL A 61 -3.82 30.77 -16.43
CA VAL A 61 -4.40 31.76 -15.53
C VAL A 61 -3.74 33.12 -15.79
N PRO A 62 -4.52 34.22 -15.91
CA PRO A 62 -3.96 35.56 -16.05
C PRO A 62 -2.98 35.90 -14.92
N ARG A 63 -1.81 36.45 -15.28
CA ARG A 63 -0.75 36.82 -14.35
C ARG A 63 -1.24 37.70 -13.21
N ALA A 64 -2.15 38.63 -13.50
CA ALA A 64 -2.76 39.52 -12.52
C ALA A 64 -3.48 38.75 -11.39
N ARG A 65 -4.10 37.59 -11.66
CA ARG A 65 -4.78 36.77 -10.65
C ARG A 65 -3.82 36.03 -9.71
N LEU A 66 -2.55 35.89 -10.11
CA LEU A 66 -1.55 35.14 -9.35
C LEU A 66 -0.53 36.05 -8.65
N THR A 67 -0.52 37.35 -8.97
CA THR A 67 0.53 38.30 -8.53
C THR A 67 0.60 38.42 -7.00
N ASP A 68 -0.55 38.46 -6.34
CA ASP A 68 -0.65 38.53 -4.87
C ASP A 68 -0.85 37.15 -4.21
N VAL A 69 -0.85 36.07 -5.01
CA VAL A 69 -1.10 34.70 -4.55
C VAL A 69 0.19 33.89 -4.49
N LEU A 70 1.06 33.99 -5.50
CA LEU A 70 2.27 33.20 -5.63
C LEU A 70 3.50 34.10 -5.79
N PRO A 71 4.70 33.65 -5.38
CA PRO A 71 5.95 34.32 -5.71
C PRO A 71 6.28 34.12 -7.19
N LEU A 72 5.62 34.87 -8.08
CA LEU A 72 5.60 34.61 -9.53
C LEU A 72 6.97 34.58 -10.20
N GLU A 73 7.84 35.56 -9.91
CA GLU A 73 9.17 35.62 -10.53
C GLU A 73 10.00 34.39 -10.16
N ASP A 74 9.99 34.01 -8.88
CA ASP A 74 10.70 32.82 -8.41
C ASP A 74 10.08 31.55 -8.99
N ALA A 75 8.75 31.47 -9.08
CA ALA A 75 8.05 30.31 -9.62
C ALA A 75 8.30 30.11 -11.12
N VAL A 76 8.40 31.20 -11.89
CA VAL A 76 8.78 31.15 -13.30
C VAL A 76 10.26 30.81 -13.45
N ALA A 77 11.15 31.46 -12.70
CA ALA A 77 12.59 31.23 -12.77
C ALA A 77 12.98 29.81 -12.35
N ALA A 78 12.31 29.25 -11.34
CA ALA A 78 12.47 27.87 -10.90
C ALA A 78 11.67 26.85 -11.74
N GLY A 79 10.97 27.32 -12.78
CA GLY A 79 10.33 26.45 -13.76
C GLY A 79 9.05 25.77 -13.30
N TRP A 80 8.36 26.24 -12.25
CA TRP A 80 7.02 25.79 -11.83
C TRP A 80 5.91 26.35 -12.72
N LEU A 81 6.16 27.55 -13.28
CA LEU A 81 5.24 28.28 -14.14
C LEU A 81 5.93 28.67 -15.44
N ARG A 82 5.16 28.71 -16.53
CA ARG A 82 5.62 29.17 -17.84
C ARG A 82 4.64 30.17 -18.46
N PRO A 83 5.10 31.23 -19.12
CA PRO A 83 4.24 32.10 -19.93
C PRO A 83 3.65 31.34 -21.13
N VAL A 84 2.37 31.56 -21.44
CA VAL A 84 1.68 30.88 -22.56
C VAL A 84 1.01 31.83 -23.56
N GLY A 85 1.29 33.13 -23.47
CA GLY A 85 0.69 34.19 -24.28
C GLY A 85 -0.42 34.94 -23.54
N GLY A 86 -0.84 36.10 -24.04
CA GLY A 86 -1.97 36.85 -23.45
C GLY A 86 -1.78 37.37 -22.02
N ASP A 87 -0.53 37.47 -21.52
CA ASP A 87 -0.20 37.71 -20.11
C ASP A 87 -0.75 36.62 -19.16
N GLU A 88 -0.82 35.38 -19.64
CA GLU A 88 -1.21 34.21 -18.87
C GLU A 88 -0.01 33.33 -18.53
N LEU A 89 -0.12 32.67 -17.37
CA LEU A 89 0.83 31.68 -16.88
C LEU A 89 0.15 30.31 -16.83
N ALA A 90 0.87 29.27 -17.22
CA ALA A 90 0.45 27.88 -17.05
C ALA A 90 1.43 27.17 -16.12
N ALA A 91 0.94 26.16 -15.40
CA ALA A 91 1.80 25.26 -14.64
C ALA A 91 2.64 24.38 -15.58
N SER A 92 3.83 24.02 -15.13
CA SER A 92 4.70 23.02 -15.78
C SER A 92 4.68 21.66 -15.07
N VAL A 93 4.14 21.63 -13.85
CA VAL A 93 3.99 20.46 -12.98
C VAL A 93 2.59 20.46 -12.36
N ASP A 94 2.08 19.29 -11.99
CA ASP A 94 0.88 19.17 -11.16
C ASP A 94 1.30 19.28 -9.68
N VAL A 95 0.49 19.96 -8.87
CA VAL A 95 0.69 20.12 -7.43
C VAL A 95 -0.64 19.81 -6.74
N ARG A 96 -0.67 18.70 -6.01
CA ARG A 96 -1.89 18.20 -5.37
C ARG A 96 -1.78 18.27 -3.85
N PRO A 97 -2.71 18.96 -3.17
CA PRO A 97 -2.85 18.83 -1.73
C PRO A 97 -3.12 17.39 -1.32
N TYR A 98 -2.45 16.95 -0.25
CA TYR A 98 -2.57 15.64 0.34
C TYR A 98 -2.62 15.78 1.87
N GLY A 99 -3.60 15.14 2.50
CA GLY A 99 -3.73 15.14 3.96
C GLY A 99 -2.76 14.13 4.59
N GLY A 100 -1.84 14.61 5.41
CA GLY A 100 -0.98 13.79 6.24
C GLY A 100 -1.76 13.01 7.30
N PRO A 101 -1.18 11.94 7.86
CA PRO A 101 -1.84 11.06 8.83
C PRO A 101 -2.28 11.78 10.11
N ASP A 102 -1.57 12.83 10.52
CA ASP A 102 -1.81 13.59 11.76
C ASP A 102 -2.45 14.96 11.47
N GLY A 103 -3.01 15.13 10.27
CA GLY A 103 -3.69 16.36 9.83
C GLY A 103 -2.75 17.39 9.19
N GLU A 104 -1.58 16.98 8.73
CA GLU A 104 -0.65 17.87 8.04
C GLU A 104 -1.10 18.22 6.62
N ASP A 105 -0.86 19.46 6.20
CA ASP A 105 -1.06 19.88 4.82
C ASP A 105 0.21 19.61 4.00
N TRP A 106 0.18 18.52 3.23
CA TRP A 106 1.25 18.15 2.30
C TRP A 106 0.89 18.46 0.85
N PHE A 107 1.91 18.48 0.00
CA PHE A 107 1.81 18.79 -1.41
C PHE A 107 2.64 17.79 -2.22
N ILE A 108 1.95 17.04 -3.08
CA ILE A 108 2.60 16.08 -3.96
C ILE A 108 2.78 16.70 -5.33
N VAL A 109 4.01 16.64 -5.84
CA VAL A 109 4.39 17.12 -7.16
C VAL A 109 4.44 15.94 -8.13
N SER A 110 3.98 16.14 -9.35
CA SER A 110 4.07 15.15 -10.44
C SER A 110 4.09 15.84 -11.80
N ASP A 111 4.28 15.07 -12.86
CA ASP A 111 4.10 15.59 -14.22
C ASP A 111 2.62 15.91 -14.51
N LEU A 112 2.41 16.79 -15.50
CA LEU A 112 1.08 17.20 -15.95
C LEU A 112 0.29 16.01 -16.51
N GLY A 113 -1.02 16.03 -16.29
CA GLY A 113 -1.94 15.00 -16.79
C GLY A 113 -1.79 13.62 -16.13
N CYS A 114 -1.01 13.50 -15.06
CA CYS A 114 -0.68 12.25 -14.39
C CYS A 114 -1.47 12.03 -13.08
N ALA A 115 -2.64 12.64 -12.98
CA ALA A 115 -3.59 12.37 -11.92
C ALA A 115 -4.11 10.93 -12.06
N VAL A 116 -3.69 10.05 -11.16
CA VAL A 116 -4.06 8.64 -11.18
C VAL A 116 -5.52 8.50 -10.74
N GLY A 117 -6.41 8.01 -11.60
CA GLY A 117 -7.80 7.74 -11.20
C GLY A 117 -8.89 7.67 -12.28
N GLY A 118 -8.59 7.95 -13.55
CA GLY A 118 -9.60 7.93 -14.61
C GLY A 118 -9.51 6.72 -15.55
N ALA A 119 -10.62 6.37 -16.20
CA ALA A 119 -10.65 5.52 -17.42
C ALA A 119 -9.90 6.15 -18.62
N GLY A 120 -9.27 7.29 -18.37
CA GLY A 120 -8.55 8.16 -19.28
C GLY A 120 -7.15 7.68 -19.65
N GLY A 121 -6.52 6.83 -18.84
CA GLY A 121 -5.08 6.57 -18.93
C GLY A 121 -4.24 7.83 -18.66
N ILE A 122 -2.92 7.69 -18.72
CA ILE A 122 -1.99 8.83 -18.61
C ILE A 122 -2.06 9.66 -19.91
N GLY A 123 -2.15 10.98 -19.77
CA GLY A 123 -2.22 11.90 -20.91
C GLY A 123 -0.89 12.10 -21.65
N SER A 124 0.21 11.56 -21.12
CA SER A 124 1.56 11.61 -21.69
C SER A 124 2.02 10.23 -22.18
N ARG A 125 2.85 10.22 -23.22
CA ARG A 125 3.51 9.03 -23.79
C ARG A 125 5.01 9.00 -23.49
N ASP A 126 5.50 9.97 -22.73
CA ASP A 126 6.92 10.08 -22.42
C ASP A 126 7.33 8.97 -21.45
N GLU A 127 8.46 8.32 -21.73
CA GLU A 127 8.95 7.16 -20.97
C GLU A 127 9.43 7.52 -19.55
N ASP A 128 9.74 8.81 -19.32
CA ASP A 128 10.24 9.37 -18.06
C ASP A 128 9.17 10.10 -17.24
N VAL A 129 7.89 9.91 -17.56
CA VAL A 129 6.78 10.54 -16.86
C VAL A 129 6.71 10.08 -15.39
N VAL A 130 6.49 11.03 -14.48
CA VAL A 130 6.37 10.77 -13.03
C VAL A 130 4.92 10.93 -12.59
N LEU A 131 4.34 9.85 -12.08
CA LEU A 131 2.95 9.80 -11.65
C LEU A 131 2.73 10.45 -10.28
N GLY A 132 1.55 11.06 -10.12
CA GLY A 132 1.06 11.53 -8.83
C GLY A 132 0.59 10.39 -7.92
N VAL A 133 -0.14 10.73 -6.86
CA VAL A 133 -0.68 9.74 -5.91
C VAL A 133 -1.84 8.98 -6.55
N GLY A 134 -1.75 7.65 -6.54
CA GLY A 134 -2.83 6.75 -6.96
C GLY A 134 -3.26 5.76 -5.90
N GLY A 135 -4.14 4.83 -6.29
CA GLY A 135 -4.64 3.76 -5.42
C GLY A 135 -3.51 2.86 -4.90
N ALA A 136 -2.52 2.54 -5.74
CA ALA A 136 -1.34 1.76 -5.35
C ALA A 136 -0.52 2.49 -4.28
N SER A 137 -0.12 3.75 -4.53
CA SER A 137 0.65 4.54 -3.56
C SER A 137 -0.09 4.73 -2.22
N THR A 138 -1.41 4.94 -2.27
CA THR A 138 -2.25 5.07 -1.07
C THR A 138 -2.36 3.76 -0.31
N THR A 139 -2.51 2.64 -1.03
CA THR A 139 -2.54 1.29 -0.42
C THR A 139 -1.21 1.00 0.27
N LEU A 140 -0.08 1.23 -0.40
CA LEU A 140 1.24 1.04 0.21
C LEU A 140 1.42 1.90 1.47
N ALA A 141 1.05 3.19 1.39
CA ALA A 141 1.11 4.08 2.55
C ALA A 141 0.23 3.60 3.71
N GLY A 142 -0.94 3.03 3.42
CA GLY A 142 -1.89 2.51 4.39
C GLY A 142 -1.45 1.19 5.04
N ILE A 143 -0.73 0.32 4.32
CA ILE A 143 -0.22 -0.95 4.87
C ILE A 143 1.16 -0.80 5.52
N THR A 144 1.87 0.31 5.30
CA THR A 144 3.23 0.50 5.81
C THR A 144 3.25 0.52 7.35
N VAL A 145 4.16 -0.25 7.97
CA VAL A 145 4.44 -0.24 9.42
C VAL A 145 5.22 1.03 9.75
N ARG A 146 4.72 1.83 10.71
CA ARG A 146 5.25 3.18 11.01
C ARG A 146 5.85 3.30 12.40
N THR A 147 6.54 2.27 12.88
CA THR A 147 7.33 2.38 14.11
C THR A 147 8.49 3.38 13.91
N PRO A 148 8.97 4.05 14.97
CA PRO A 148 10.15 4.88 14.85
C PRO A 148 11.37 4.08 14.37
N VAL A 149 12.02 4.54 13.31
CA VAL A 149 13.16 3.86 12.69
C VAL A 149 14.37 4.78 12.51
N ALA A 150 15.56 4.21 12.49
CA ALA A 150 16.78 4.97 12.25
C ALA A 150 16.95 5.24 10.74
N ALA A 151 16.75 4.24 9.88
CA ALA A 151 16.95 4.35 8.45
C ALA A 151 15.82 3.72 7.64
N ALA A 152 15.24 4.49 6.73
CA ALA A 152 14.25 4.05 5.76
C ALA A 152 14.76 4.19 4.31
N LEU A 153 14.38 3.25 3.44
CA LEU A 153 14.62 3.26 2.01
C LEU A 153 13.28 3.29 1.26
N ASP A 154 13.08 4.31 0.42
CA ASP A 154 12.03 4.37 -0.59
C ASP A 154 12.61 3.98 -1.95
N LEU A 155 12.33 2.77 -2.40
CA LEU A 155 12.86 2.19 -3.63
C LEU A 155 11.90 2.43 -4.80
N GLY A 156 12.35 3.14 -5.84
CA GLY A 156 11.48 3.59 -6.93
C GLY A 156 10.57 4.72 -6.45
N THR A 157 11.18 5.79 -5.94
CA THR A 157 10.49 6.83 -5.15
C THR A 157 9.43 7.61 -5.94
N GLY A 158 9.56 7.73 -7.27
CA GLY A 158 8.56 8.39 -8.12
C GLY A 158 8.26 9.83 -7.67
N SER A 159 7.03 10.08 -7.21
CA SER A 159 6.61 11.39 -6.68
C SER A 159 7.11 11.69 -5.27
N GLY A 160 7.73 10.73 -4.58
CA GLY A 160 8.26 10.89 -3.23
C GLY A 160 7.23 10.71 -2.11
N ILE A 161 6.03 10.20 -2.41
CA ILE A 161 4.97 10.03 -1.42
C ILE A 161 5.35 9.07 -0.30
N GLN A 162 6.05 7.96 -0.60
CA GLN A 162 6.48 7.03 0.46
C GLN A 162 7.65 7.61 1.26
N ALA A 163 8.62 8.24 0.61
CA ALA A 163 9.67 9.01 1.28
C ALA A 163 9.10 10.09 2.23
N LEU A 164 8.03 10.77 1.82
CA LEU A 164 7.34 11.79 2.64
C LEU A 164 6.68 11.18 3.89
N HIS A 165 6.01 10.04 3.75
CA HIS A 165 5.48 9.29 4.89
C HIS A 165 6.60 8.77 5.80
N ALA A 166 7.66 8.20 5.22
CA ALA A 166 8.82 7.69 5.95
C ALA A 166 9.50 8.80 6.78
N ALA A 167 9.58 10.02 6.25
CA ALA A 167 10.20 11.16 6.93
C ALA A 167 9.52 11.56 8.25
N GLN A 168 8.29 11.10 8.52
CA GLN A 168 7.59 11.36 9.79
C GLN A 168 8.08 10.46 10.94
N HIS A 169 8.64 9.29 10.64
CA HIS A 169 9.02 8.29 11.65
C HIS A 169 10.43 7.74 11.46
N ALA A 170 11.12 8.09 10.38
CA ALA A 170 12.51 7.73 10.12
C ALA A 170 13.47 8.88 10.43
N THR A 171 14.59 8.57 11.07
CA THR A 171 15.66 9.56 11.32
C THR A 171 16.37 9.98 10.03
N ARG A 172 16.55 9.03 9.09
CA ARG A 172 17.03 9.30 7.73
C ARG A 172 16.20 8.55 6.70
N VAL A 173 15.99 9.20 5.57
CA VAL A 173 15.36 8.60 4.39
C VAL A 173 16.37 8.61 3.25
N THR A 174 16.60 7.44 2.65
CA THR A 174 17.24 7.29 1.33
C THR A 174 16.12 7.03 0.33
N ALA A 175 16.16 7.70 -0.82
CA ALA A 175 15.19 7.47 -1.89
C ALA A 175 15.95 7.22 -3.20
N THR A 176 15.58 6.15 -3.90
CA THR A 176 16.23 5.77 -5.16
C THR A 176 15.25 5.71 -6.31
N ASP A 177 15.74 6.01 -7.50
CA ASP A 177 14.98 5.88 -8.74
C ASP A 177 15.94 5.75 -9.93
N LEU A 178 15.52 5.05 -10.98
CA LEU A 178 16.24 5.04 -12.26
C LEU A 178 16.05 6.35 -13.01
N ASN A 179 14.92 7.03 -12.77
CA ASN A 179 14.57 8.25 -13.45
C ASN A 179 15.09 9.48 -12.67
N PRO A 180 16.08 10.23 -13.18
CA PRO A 180 16.58 11.43 -12.51
C PRO A 180 15.48 12.50 -12.33
N ARG A 181 14.44 12.49 -13.18
CA ARG A 181 13.26 13.35 -13.03
C ARG A 181 12.45 13.01 -11.80
N ALA A 182 12.26 11.71 -11.50
CA ALA A 182 11.57 11.26 -10.29
C ALA A 182 12.32 11.68 -9.01
N LEU A 183 13.64 11.57 -9.01
CA LEU A 183 14.46 12.08 -7.90
C LEU A 183 14.27 13.59 -7.72
N HIS A 184 14.27 14.35 -8.81
CA HIS A 184 14.01 15.79 -8.75
C HIS A 184 12.61 16.09 -8.19
N ILE A 185 11.57 15.44 -8.70
CA ILE A 185 10.19 15.60 -8.23
C ILE A 185 10.06 15.21 -6.76
N THR A 186 10.70 14.13 -6.31
CA THR A 186 10.75 13.72 -4.90
C THR A 186 11.33 14.82 -4.02
N ALA A 187 12.44 15.44 -4.43
CA ALA A 187 12.99 16.60 -3.72
C ALA A 187 11.99 17.77 -3.65
N LEU A 188 11.25 18.03 -4.74
CA LEU A 188 10.23 19.08 -4.76
C LEU A 188 9.07 18.76 -3.81
N THR A 189 8.56 17.53 -3.82
CA THR A 189 7.49 17.04 -2.93
C THR A 189 7.89 17.19 -1.46
N LEU A 190 9.07 16.69 -1.07
CA LEU A 190 9.56 16.79 0.31
C LEU A 190 9.71 18.25 0.74
N ALA A 191 10.36 19.07 -0.09
CA ALA A 191 10.60 20.48 0.22
C ALA A 191 9.31 21.30 0.27
N LEU A 192 8.34 21.04 -0.62
CA LEU A 192 7.06 21.74 -0.65
C LEU A 192 6.14 21.30 0.49
N SER A 193 6.23 20.04 0.94
CA SER A 193 5.50 19.54 2.11
C SER A 193 6.14 19.94 3.44
N GLY A 194 7.36 20.47 3.43
CA GLY A 194 8.10 20.88 4.64
C GLY A 194 8.79 19.71 5.35
N ALA A 195 8.99 18.59 4.68
CA ALA A 195 9.69 17.43 5.21
C ALA A 195 11.22 17.58 5.08
N PRO A 196 12.00 16.88 5.94
CA PRO A 196 13.44 16.76 5.76
C PRO A 196 13.82 16.24 4.37
N ALA A 197 14.93 16.72 3.82
CA ALA A 197 15.44 16.22 2.55
C ALA A 197 15.93 14.77 2.68
N ALA A 198 15.58 13.93 1.71
CA ALA A 198 16.09 12.57 1.59
C ALA A 198 17.48 12.53 0.89
N SER A 199 18.23 11.46 1.13
CA SER A 199 19.41 11.10 0.33
C SER A 199 18.94 10.51 -1.00
N LEU A 200 18.92 11.32 -2.05
CA LEU A 200 18.51 10.91 -3.41
C LEU A 200 19.65 10.20 -4.14
N ARG A 201 19.39 9.04 -4.74
CA ARG A 201 20.39 8.27 -5.49
C ARG A 201 19.81 7.66 -6.77
N GLU A 202 20.50 7.85 -7.88
CA GLU A 202 20.11 7.31 -9.18
C GLU A 202 20.61 5.87 -9.36
N GLY A 203 19.74 4.97 -9.82
CA GLY A 203 20.11 3.64 -10.31
C GLY A 203 19.05 2.58 -10.09
N SER A 204 19.31 1.36 -10.58
CA SER A 204 18.34 0.28 -10.58
C SER A 204 18.28 -0.42 -9.23
N LEU A 205 17.08 -0.60 -8.69
CA LEU A 205 16.85 -1.39 -7.46
C LEU A 205 17.89 -1.02 -6.38
N PHE A 206 18.65 -2.00 -5.91
CA PHE A 206 19.64 -1.84 -4.84
C PHE A 206 21.05 -1.46 -5.34
N GLU A 207 21.28 -1.27 -6.64
CA GLU A 207 22.59 -0.83 -7.16
C GLU A 207 23.13 0.45 -6.48
N PRO A 208 22.31 1.46 -6.12
CA PRO A 208 22.79 2.67 -5.43
C PRO A 208 22.97 2.50 -3.92
N VAL A 209 22.69 1.31 -3.37
CA VAL A 209 22.82 0.96 -1.95
C VAL A 209 24.15 0.25 -1.77
N LYS A 210 24.95 0.70 -0.80
CA LYS A 210 26.24 0.05 -0.53
C LYS A 210 26.01 -1.35 0.04
N ASP A 211 26.94 -2.28 -0.21
CA ASP A 211 26.80 -3.67 0.24
C ASP A 211 26.65 -3.82 1.76
N ASP A 212 27.22 -2.90 2.53
CA ASP A 212 27.16 -2.86 4.00
C ASP A 212 26.02 -1.97 4.55
N GLU A 213 25.22 -1.37 3.68
CA GLU A 213 24.11 -0.49 4.06
C GLU A 213 22.81 -1.28 4.21
N THR A 214 22.22 -1.16 5.40
CA THR A 214 20.97 -1.83 5.78
C THR A 214 19.95 -0.84 6.32
N PHE A 215 18.68 -1.22 6.29
CA PHE A 215 17.55 -0.37 6.65
C PHE A 215 16.61 -1.06 7.64
N ASP A 216 15.94 -0.28 8.47
CA ASP A 216 14.89 -0.76 9.36
C ASP A 216 13.53 -0.82 8.63
N LEU A 217 13.37 0.00 7.58
CA LEU A 217 12.19 0.04 6.73
C LEU A 217 12.61 0.14 5.26
N ILE A 218 12.10 -0.76 4.42
CA ILE A 218 12.20 -0.66 2.96
C ILE A 218 10.78 -0.65 2.41
N VAL A 219 10.43 0.36 1.63
CA VAL A 219 9.13 0.45 0.95
C VAL A 219 9.34 0.56 -0.54
N SER A 220 8.49 -0.09 -1.33
CA SER A 220 8.51 0.06 -2.78
C SER A 220 7.12 -0.15 -3.37
N ASN A 221 6.75 0.74 -4.29
CA ASN A 221 5.71 0.50 -5.26
C ASN A 221 6.39 0.29 -6.62
N PRO A 222 7.02 -0.88 -6.86
CA PRO A 222 7.86 -1.08 -8.03
C PRO A 222 7.01 -1.08 -9.31
N PRO A 223 7.63 -0.94 -10.50
CA PRO A 223 6.97 -1.20 -11.78
C PRO A 223 6.67 -2.70 -11.93
N PHE A 224 5.69 -3.22 -11.18
CA PHE A 224 5.35 -4.64 -11.10
C PHE A 224 4.52 -5.14 -12.28
N VAL A 225 4.31 -4.35 -13.33
CA VAL A 225 3.53 -4.78 -14.49
C VAL A 225 4.34 -5.78 -15.30
N ILE A 226 3.77 -6.97 -15.42
CA ILE A 226 4.27 -8.07 -16.24
C ILE A 226 3.85 -7.85 -17.70
N SER A 227 4.62 -7.02 -18.41
CA SER A 227 4.40 -6.68 -19.83
C SER A 227 5.39 -7.39 -20.76
N PRO A 228 5.06 -7.58 -22.05
CA PRO A 228 6.04 -7.91 -23.09
C PRO A 228 7.01 -6.73 -23.28
N GLY A 229 8.21 -6.84 -22.74
CA GLY A 229 9.24 -5.80 -22.80
C GLY A 229 9.04 -4.64 -21.82
N ALA A 230 9.85 -3.59 -21.98
CA ALA A 230 9.98 -2.44 -21.07
C ALA A 230 9.67 -1.13 -21.81
N ARG A 231 8.39 -0.83 -22.08
CA ARG A 231 7.99 0.36 -22.84
C ARG A 231 7.82 1.59 -21.95
N LEU A 232 7.32 1.41 -20.72
CA LEU A 232 7.00 2.49 -19.79
C LEU A 232 7.68 2.27 -18.44
N THR A 233 8.71 3.07 -18.13
CA THR A 233 9.56 2.92 -16.94
C THR A 233 8.79 2.88 -15.62
N TYR A 234 7.68 3.62 -15.51
CA TYR A 234 6.91 3.72 -14.26
C TYR A 234 6.10 2.46 -13.92
N ARG A 235 5.90 1.54 -14.87
CA ARG A 235 5.07 0.34 -14.65
C ARG A 235 5.67 -0.95 -15.18
N ASP A 236 6.40 -0.91 -16.30
CA ASP A 236 6.95 -2.11 -16.93
C ASP A 236 8.27 -2.47 -16.24
N GLY A 237 8.32 -3.64 -15.61
CA GLY A 237 9.45 -4.01 -14.75
C GLY A 237 10.77 -4.27 -15.46
N GLY A 238 10.76 -4.31 -16.80
CA GLY A 238 11.91 -4.55 -17.67
C GLY A 238 12.62 -5.89 -17.50
N MET A 239 12.17 -6.70 -16.56
CA MET A 239 12.61 -8.06 -16.31
C MET A 239 11.60 -9.05 -16.86
N SER A 240 12.06 -10.28 -17.05
CA SER A 240 11.24 -11.37 -17.55
C SER A 240 10.15 -11.74 -16.53
N GLY A 241 8.88 -11.70 -16.93
CA GLY A 241 7.78 -12.15 -16.08
C GLY A 241 7.67 -11.34 -14.78
N ASP A 242 7.65 -12.03 -13.64
CA ASP A 242 7.67 -11.45 -12.30
C ASP A 242 9.04 -11.55 -11.61
N ASP A 243 10.12 -11.71 -12.39
CA ASP A 243 11.49 -11.75 -11.86
C ASP A 243 11.88 -10.46 -11.13
N LEU A 244 11.27 -9.31 -11.48
CA LEU A 244 11.45 -8.04 -10.75
C LEU A 244 10.99 -8.18 -9.29
N CYS A 245 9.73 -8.58 -9.08
CA CYS A 245 9.16 -8.76 -7.75
C CYS A 245 9.96 -9.81 -6.95
N ARG A 246 10.32 -10.92 -7.59
CA ARG A 246 11.16 -11.95 -6.96
C ARG A 246 12.52 -11.39 -6.51
N SER A 247 13.21 -10.68 -7.38
CA SER A 247 14.54 -10.10 -7.10
C SER A 247 14.46 -9.05 -5.99
N LEU A 248 13.40 -8.23 -6.00
CA LEU A 248 13.11 -7.25 -4.98
C LEU A 248 12.94 -7.90 -3.60
N VAL A 249 12.10 -8.93 -3.50
CA VAL A 249 11.85 -9.67 -2.25
C VAL A 249 13.15 -10.26 -1.69
N GLN A 250 13.95 -10.90 -2.54
CA GLN A 250 15.20 -11.53 -2.14
C GLN A 250 16.23 -10.51 -1.65
N GLN A 251 16.50 -9.47 -2.45
CA GLN A 251 17.49 -8.44 -2.11
C GLN A 251 17.05 -7.60 -0.91
N ALA A 252 15.76 -7.31 -0.76
CA ALA A 252 15.25 -6.58 0.39
C ALA A 252 15.57 -7.31 1.70
N GLY A 253 15.32 -8.62 1.78
CA GLY A 253 15.61 -9.39 3.01
C GLY A 253 17.10 -9.40 3.39
N GLU A 254 18.01 -9.27 2.41
CA GLU A 254 19.45 -9.14 2.64
C GLU A 254 19.87 -7.75 3.13
N ARG A 255 19.04 -6.73 2.89
CA ARG A 255 19.29 -5.31 3.22
C ARG A 255 18.50 -4.82 4.44
N LEU A 256 17.79 -5.70 5.12
CA LEU A 256 17.08 -5.38 6.37
C LEU A 256 17.98 -5.55 7.59
N ASN A 257 17.90 -4.59 8.51
CA ASN A 257 18.31 -4.78 9.90
C ASN A 257 17.43 -5.83 10.58
N GLU A 258 17.94 -6.49 11.62
CA GLU A 258 17.15 -7.41 12.44
C GLU A 258 15.89 -6.72 12.99
N GLY A 259 14.72 -7.34 12.82
CA GLY A 259 13.42 -6.74 13.17
C GLY A 259 12.88 -5.71 12.16
N GLY A 260 13.68 -5.32 11.16
CA GLY A 260 13.28 -4.39 10.11
C GLY A 260 12.24 -4.99 9.16
N PHE A 261 11.45 -4.12 8.54
CA PHE A 261 10.36 -4.47 7.63
C PHE A 261 10.66 -4.07 6.18
N ALA A 262 10.28 -4.93 5.24
CA ALA A 262 10.22 -4.56 3.83
C ALA A 262 8.80 -4.77 3.28
N GLN A 263 8.22 -3.75 2.65
CA GLN A 263 6.81 -3.75 2.25
C GLN A 263 6.63 -3.28 0.81
N PHE A 264 6.01 -4.14 0.01
CA PHE A 264 5.92 -3.96 -1.43
C PHE A 264 4.52 -4.25 -1.94
N LEU A 265 4.09 -3.50 -2.95
CA LEU A 265 3.04 -3.98 -3.85
C LEU A 265 3.68 -4.85 -4.92
N ALA A 266 2.99 -5.93 -5.30
CA ALA A 266 3.53 -6.89 -6.25
C ALA A 266 2.42 -7.56 -7.06
N ASN A 267 2.78 -7.90 -8.30
CA ASN A 267 2.06 -8.86 -9.12
C ASN A 267 2.89 -10.13 -9.28
N TRP A 268 2.23 -11.27 -9.44
CA TRP A 268 2.88 -12.56 -9.70
C TRP A 268 2.06 -13.45 -10.62
N GLN A 269 2.75 -14.28 -11.39
CA GLN A 269 2.15 -15.18 -12.37
C GLN A 269 1.59 -16.45 -11.71
N HIS A 270 0.39 -16.84 -12.12
CA HIS A 270 -0.16 -18.18 -11.89
C HIS A 270 0.20 -19.03 -13.10
N VAL A 271 1.21 -19.89 -12.94
CA VAL A 271 1.76 -20.74 -14.00
C VAL A 271 1.08 -22.10 -14.00
N GLU A 272 0.71 -22.59 -15.17
CA GLU A 272 0.11 -23.92 -15.32
C GLU A 272 1.03 -25.03 -14.79
N GLY A 273 0.49 -25.84 -13.87
CA GLY A 273 1.22 -26.95 -13.26
C GLY A 273 2.00 -26.58 -12.01
N GLU A 274 1.96 -25.33 -11.57
CA GLU A 274 2.55 -24.85 -10.31
C GLU A 274 1.46 -24.41 -9.33
N ASP A 275 1.68 -24.66 -8.03
CA ASP A 275 0.91 -24.01 -6.97
C ASP A 275 1.48 -22.60 -6.76
N TRP A 276 0.63 -21.58 -6.89
CA TRP A 276 1.10 -20.19 -6.85
C TRP A 276 1.59 -19.81 -5.45
N GLN A 277 1.02 -20.38 -4.39
CA GLN A 277 1.45 -20.12 -3.02
C GLN A 277 2.87 -20.63 -2.80
N ASP A 278 3.15 -21.86 -3.19
CA ASP A 278 4.51 -22.44 -3.07
C ASP A 278 5.53 -21.69 -3.93
N ARG A 279 5.12 -21.25 -5.12
CA ARG A 279 5.98 -20.46 -6.01
C ARG A 279 6.38 -19.13 -5.38
N VAL A 280 5.43 -18.36 -4.86
CA VAL A 280 5.71 -17.05 -4.25
C VAL A 280 6.37 -17.20 -2.87
N ARG A 281 6.02 -18.24 -2.11
CA ARG A 281 6.73 -18.62 -0.87
C ARG A 281 8.23 -18.84 -1.12
N SER A 282 8.59 -19.42 -2.27
CA SER A 282 10.00 -19.67 -2.61
C SER A 282 10.83 -18.40 -2.84
N TRP A 283 10.21 -17.23 -2.96
CA TRP A 283 10.91 -15.95 -3.11
C TRP A 283 11.47 -15.44 -1.78
N VAL A 284 10.87 -15.86 -0.65
CA VAL A 284 11.23 -15.35 0.67
C VAL A 284 12.64 -15.81 1.04
N PRO A 285 13.58 -14.86 1.29
CA PRO A 285 14.94 -15.22 1.66
C PRO A 285 14.99 -15.84 3.05
N ARG A 286 16.07 -16.59 3.33
CA ARG A 286 16.30 -17.18 4.65
C ARG A 286 16.41 -16.10 5.72
N GLY A 287 15.92 -16.39 6.93
CA GLY A 287 15.95 -15.45 8.05
C GLY A 287 14.97 -14.28 7.89
N CYS A 288 13.92 -14.46 7.10
CA CYS A 288 12.82 -13.51 7.01
C CYS A 288 11.49 -14.23 7.23
N ASP A 289 10.68 -13.71 8.15
CA ASP A 289 9.25 -13.99 8.16
C ASP A 289 8.58 -13.22 7.01
N ALA A 290 7.47 -13.75 6.50
CA ALA A 290 6.73 -13.10 5.43
C ALA A 290 5.23 -13.29 5.55
N TRP A 291 4.50 -12.23 5.20
CA TRP A 291 3.07 -12.25 5.00
C TRP A 291 2.72 -11.72 3.61
N ILE A 292 2.23 -12.63 2.77
CA ILE A 292 1.96 -12.42 1.34
C ILE A 292 0.46 -12.57 1.13
N VAL A 293 -0.18 -11.50 0.66
CA VAL A 293 -1.64 -11.45 0.54
C VAL A 293 -2.03 -11.13 -0.89
N GLN A 294 -2.66 -12.10 -1.57
CA GLN A 294 -3.33 -11.90 -2.86
C GLN A 294 -4.68 -11.23 -2.62
N ARG A 295 -4.91 -10.04 -3.19
CA ARG A 295 -6.18 -9.31 -3.09
C ARG A 295 -7.08 -9.50 -4.30
N GLU A 296 -6.47 -9.71 -5.47
CA GLU A 296 -7.18 -9.87 -6.73
C GLU A 296 -6.44 -10.85 -7.63
N VAL A 297 -7.20 -11.53 -8.48
CA VAL A 297 -6.67 -12.37 -9.56
C VAL A 297 -7.39 -11.98 -10.83
N GLN A 298 -6.64 -11.74 -11.90
CA GLN A 298 -7.18 -11.53 -13.23
C GLN A 298 -6.67 -12.61 -14.17
N ASP A 299 -7.53 -13.08 -15.07
CA ASP A 299 -7.04 -13.91 -16.17
C ASP A 299 -6.15 -13.08 -17.13
N ILE A 300 -5.37 -13.75 -17.96
CA ILE A 300 -4.42 -13.09 -18.87
C ILE A 300 -5.07 -12.12 -19.85
N THR A 301 -6.35 -12.32 -20.20
CA THR A 301 -7.08 -11.45 -21.13
C THR A 301 -7.48 -10.15 -20.44
N GLN A 302 -8.06 -10.25 -19.25
CA GLN A 302 -8.40 -9.12 -18.40
C GLN A 302 -7.15 -8.28 -18.04
N TYR A 303 -6.05 -8.96 -17.71
CA TYR A 303 -4.78 -8.33 -17.36
C TYR A 303 -4.20 -7.53 -18.54
N ALA A 304 -4.13 -8.13 -19.73
CA ALA A 304 -3.65 -7.43 -20.93
C ALA A 304 -4.54 -6.23 -21.28
N GLU A 305 -5.87 -6.40 -21.24
CA GLU A 305 -6.82 -5.32 -21.51
C GLU A 305 -6.68 -4.15 -20.55
N LEU A 306 -6.48 -4.42 -19.26
CA LEU A 306 -6.28 -3.39 -18.25
C LEU A 306 -5.10 -2.48 -18.61
N TRP A 307 -3.94 -3.07 -18.90
CA TRP A 307 -2.70 -2.32 -19.14
C TRP A 307 -2.62 -1.66 -20.52
N LEU A 308 -3.20 -2.28 -21.55
CA LEU A 308 -3.37 -1.64 -22.86
C LEU A 308 -4.35 -0.45 -22.77
N ARG A 309 -5.38 -0.55 -21.93
CA ARG A 309 -6.29 0.58 -21.69
C ARG A 309 -5.61 1.71 -20.93
N ASP A 310 -4.84 1.38 -19.89
CA ASP A 310 -4.06 2.33 -19.09
C ASP A 310 -3.09 3.16 -19.94
N ALA A 311 -2.40 2.52 -20.89
CA ALA A 311 -1.51 3.20 -21.81
C ALA A 311 -2.24 3.99 -22.92
N GLY A 312 -3.56 3.89 -23.01
CA GLY A 312 -4.35 4.53 -24.06
C GLY A 312 -4.28 3.81 -25.41
N ASP A 313 -3.65 2.64 -25.50
CA ASP A 313 -3.46 1.89 -26.76
C ASP A 313 -4.81 1.51 -27.40
N HIS A 314 -5.87 1.37 -26.60
CA HIS A 314 -7.24 1.13 -27.07
C HIS A 314 -7.85 2.28 -27.91
N ARG A 315 -7.22 3.46 -27.93
CA ARG A 315 -7.68 4.64 -28.69
C ARG A 315 -7.03 4.75 -30.07
N GLU A 316 -6.02 3.93 -30.32
CA GLU A 316 -5.19 3.90 -31.53
C GLU A 316 -5.92 3.19 -32.69
N ASP A 317 -5.18 2.92 -33.76
CA ASP A 317 -5.62 2.01 -34.82
C ASP A 317 -5.98 0.64 -34.21
N ARG A 318 -7.15 0.12 -34.60
CA ARG A 318 -7.63 -1.20 -34.18
C ARG A 318 -6.61 -2.30 -34.52
N ALA A 319 -5.93 -2.20 -35.66
CA ALA A 319 -4.94 -3.20 -36.08
C ALA A 319 -3.70 -3.20 -35.17
N GLU A 320 -3.25 -2.01 -34.75
CA GLU A 320 -2.13 -1.87 -33.83
C GLU A 320 -2.48 -2.38 -32.43
N TYR A 321 -3.65 -2.02 -31.91
CA TYR A 321 -4.16 -2.57 -30.65
C TYR A 321 -4.21 -4.10 -30.67
N GLN A 322 -4.72 -4.70 -31.75
CA GLN A 322 -4.79 -6.14 -31.88
C GLN A 322 -3.40 -6.78 -31.89
N SER A 323 -2.44 -6.21 -32.62
CA SER A 323 -1.06 -6.71 -32.65
C SER A 323 -0.39 -6.63 -31.28
N LEU A 324 -0.63 -5.55 -30.52
CA LEU A 324 -0.11 -5.42 -29.16
C LEU A 324 -0.74 -6.46 -28.24
N TYR A 325 -2.06 -6.64 -28.31
CA TYR A 325 -2.75 -7.64 -27.50
C TYR A 325 -2.25 -9.06 -27.82
N ASP A 326 -2.12 -9.43 -29.10
CA ASP A 326 -1.58 -10.74 -29.49
C ASP A 326 -0.17 -10.96 -28.90
N ALA A 327 0.70 -9.94 -28.89
CA ALA A 327 2.02 -10.04 -28.28
C ALA A 327 1.98 -10.29 -26.75
N TRP A 328 1.01 -9.72 -26.04
CA TRP A 328 0.79 -10.03 -24.62
C TRP A 328 0.36 -11.47 -24.40
N LEU A 329 -0.58 -11.96 -25.22
CA LEU A 329 -1.08 -13.34 -25.10
C LEU A 329 0.00 -14.36 -25.48
N ASP A 330 0.80 -14.10 -26.52
CA ASP A 330 1.91 -14.96 -26.93
C ASP A 330 2.97 -15.09 -25.81
N GLU A 331 3.32 -13.99 -25.13
CA GLU A 331 4.25 -13.98 -23.99
C GLU A 331 3.70 -14.83 -22.82
N PHE A 332 2.42 -14.68 -22.48
CA PHE A 332 1.79 -15.48 -21.43
C PHE A 332 1.67 -16.96 -21.83
N GLU A 333 1.32 -17.27 -23.07
CA GLU A 333 1.24 -18.64 -23.58
C GLU A 333 2.61 -19.32 -23.54
N ALA A 334 3.66 -18.65 -24.01
CA ALA A 334 5.03 -19.16 -23.98
C ALA A 334 5.51 -19.53 -22.57
N ARG A 335 4.99 -18.82 -21.55
CA ARG A 335 5.29 -19.04 -20.13
C ARG A 335 4.25 -19.90 -19.41
N LYS A 336 3.21 -20.34 -20.12
CA LYS A 336 2.04 -21.08 -19.57
C LYS A 336 1.34 -20.35 -18.42
N VAL A 337 1.30 -19.03 -18.47
CA VAL A 337 0.62 -18.20 -17.47
C VAL A 337 -0.87 -18.23 -17.75
N ARG A 338 -1.68 -18.47 -16.71
CA ARG A 338 -3.15 -18.55 -16.81
C ARG A 338 -3.84 -17.36 -16.16
N ALA A 339 -3.20 -16.78 -15.15
CA ALA A 339 -3.69 -15.61 -14.44
C ALA A 339 -2.53 -14.83 -13.81
N VAL A 340 -2.81 -13.62 -13.36
CA VAL A 340 -1.91 -12.78 -12.59
C VAL A 340 -2.58 -12.41 -11.27
N GLY A 341 -1.89 -12.71 -10.17
CA GLY A 341 -2.27 -12.28 -8.83
C GLY A 341 -1.75 -10.88 -8.53
N PHE A 342 -2.54 -10.09 -7.82
CA PHE A 342 -2.20 -8.75 -7.35
C PHE A 342 -2.28 -8.72 -5.85
N GLY A 343 -1.31 -8.08 -5.19
CA GLY A 343 -1.31 -8.04 -3.75
C GLY A 343 -0.18 -7.23 -3.15
N TRP A 344 0.13 -7.56 -1.90
CA TRP A 344 1.27 -7.01 -1.20
C TRP A 344 2.07 -8.11 -0.52
N ILE A 345 3.34 -7.79 -0.29
CA ILE A 345 4.31 -8.62 0.41
C ILE A 345 4.85 -7.79 1.56
N THR A 346 4.75 -8.31 2.78
CA THR A 346 5.50 -7.80 3.93
C THR A 346 6.54 -8.84 4.34
N LEU A 347 7.80 -8.44 4.41
CA LEU A 347 8.88 -9.21 5.01
C LEU A 347 9.25 -8.59 6.35
N ARG A 348 9.65 -9.42 7.30
CA ARG A 348 10.36 -8.97 8.49
C ARG A 348 11.62 -9.80 8.67
N ARG A 349 12.77 -9.15 8.84
CA ARG A 349 14.01 -9.85 9.17
C ARG A 349 13.89 -10.44 10.57
N THR A 350 13.96 -11.76 10.66
CA THR A 350 13.97 -12.48 11.92
C THR A 350 15.06 -13.54 11.81
N GLY A 351 16.10 -13.47 12.63
CA GLY A 351 17.22 -14.42 12.65
C GLY A 351 16.82 -15.87 13.01
N SER A 352 15.52 -16.18 12.96
CA SER A 352 14.93 -17.49 13.14
C SER A 352 15.47 -18.48 12.10
N ALA A 353 15.80 -19.68 12.58
CA ALA A 353 16.14 -20.81 11.71
C ALA A 353 14.92 -21.34 10.94
N GLU A 354 13.72 -21.11 11.49
CA GLU A 354 12.44 -21.52 10.93
C GLU A 354 11.57 -20.26 10.71
N PRO A 355 11.60 -19.65 9.51
CA PRO A 355 10.78 -18.50 9.21
C PRO A 355 9.30 -18.89 9.07
N SER A 356 8.42 -18.03 9.55
CA SER A 356 6.99 -18.09 9.31
C SER A 356 6.67 -17.42 7.98
N VAL A 357 6.12 -18.18 7.03
CA VAL A 357 5.74 -17.67 5.70
C VAL A 357 4.27 -17.98 5.42
N THR A 358 3.44 -16.96 5.62
CA THR A 358 2.01 -16.99 5.35
C THR A 358 1.74 -16.45 3.96
N VAL A 359 1.17 -17.29 3.10
CA VAL A 359 0.75 -16.93 1.74
C VAL A 359 -0.74 -17.24 1.62
N GLU A 360 -1.55 -16.21 1.39
CA GLU A 360 -3.01 -16.36 1.38
C GLU A 360 -3.68 -15.52 0.30
N GLU A 361 -4.89 -15.93 -0.06
CA GLU A 361 -5.82 -15.14 -0.86
C GLU A 361 -6.87 -14.49 0.05
N TRP A 362 -7.05 -13.19 -0.09
CA TRP A 362 -7.97 -12.39 0.70
C TRP A 362 -8.67 -11.32 -0.15
N PRO A 363 -9.69 -11.70 -0.96
CA PRO A 363 -10.39 -10.76 -1.84
C PRO A 363 -11.43 -9.90 -1.09
N HIS A 364 -11.50 -10.03 0.23
CA HIS A 364 -12.49 -9.38 1.07
C HIS A 364 -12.07 -7.95 1.46
N PRO A 365 -13.03 -7.09 1.84
CA PRO A 365 -12.72 -5.77 2.39
C PRO A 365 -11.88 -5.87 3.68
N VAL A 366 -10.97 -4.91 3.83
CA VAL A 366 -10.09 -4.74 5.00
C VAL A 366 -10.29 -3.34 5.58
N GLU A 367 -10.00 -3.14 6.86
CA GLU A 367 -9.88 -1.80 7.46
C GLU A 367 -8.68 -1.07 6.84
N GLN A 368 -8.73 0.25 6.73
CA GLN A 368 -7.59 1.08 6.30
C GLN A 368 -7.44 2.24 7.28
N PRO A 369 -6.21 2.58 7.71
CA PRO A 369 -4.93 1.93 7.39
C PRO A 369 -4.77 0.53 8.05
N LEU A 370 -3.83 -0.29 7.53
CA LEU A 370 -3.49 -1.64 8.00
C LEU A 370 -2.12 -1.77 8.68
N GLY A 371 -1.29 -0.72 8.68
CA GLY A 371 0.08 -0.78 9.24
C GLY A 371 0.17 -1.43 10.63
N ASP A 372 -0.72 -1.04 11.55
CA ASP A 372 -0.76 -1.59 12.91
C ASP A 372 -1.22 -3.06 12.95
N THR A 373 -2.14 -3.45 12.04
CA THR A 373 -2.58 -4.84 11.92
C THR A 373 -1.44 -5.74 11.42
N ILE A 374 -0.62 -5.22 10.50
CA ILE A 374 0.57 -5.91 10.00
C ILE A 374 1.62 -6.04 11.09
N LEU A 375 1.95 -4.94 11.80
CA LEU A 375 2.86 -4.99 12.94
C LEU A 375 2.42 -6.05 13.97
N GLY A 376 1.16 -5.99 14.39
CA GLY A 376 0.60 -6.92 15.36
C GLY A 376 0.64 -8.38 14.89
N HIS A 377 0.54 -8.66 13.58
CA HIS A 377 0.70 -10.02 13.06
C HIS A 377 2.09 -10.57 13.38
N PHE A 378 3.14 -9.82 13.09
CA PHE A 378 4.51 -10.26 13.35
C PHE A 378 4.85 -10.31 14.85
N GLU A 379 4.29 -9.42 15.67
CA GLU A 379 4.41 -9.51 17.14
C GLU A 379 3.77 -10.79 17.69
N ARG A 380 2.61 -11.19 17.16
CA ARG A 380 1.96 -12.46 17.54
C ARG A 380 2.76 -13.67 17.09
N LEU A 381 3.41 -13.62 15.91
CA LEU A 381 4.33 -14.67 15.48
C LEU A 381 5.52 -14.82 16.44
N ASP A 382 6.10 -13.71 16.92
CA ASP A 382 7.18 -13.77 17.92
C ASP A 382 6.71 -14.40 19.23
N HIS A 383 5.54 -13.97 19.71
CA HIS A 383 4.95 -14.54 20.91
C HIS A 383 4.76 -16.05 20.76
N LEU A 384 4.14 -16.49 19.66
CA LEU A 384 3.89 -17.91 19.40
C LEU A 384 5.16 -18.74 19.23
N ARG A 385 6.23 -18.14 18.70
CA ARG A 385 7.55 -18.79 18.58
C ARG A 385 8.24 -18.94 19.94
N ALA A 386 8.06 -17.99 20.84
CA ALA A 386 8.67 -18.00 22.17
C ALA A 386 7.94 -18.88 23.20
N HIS A 387 6.69 -19.29 22.92
CA HIS A 387 5.85 -20.03 23.85
C HIS A 387 5.48 -21.40 23.28
N ASP A 388 5.89 -22.47 23.97
CA ASP A 388 5.39 -23.82 23.72
C ASP A 388 3.96 -23.98 24.25
N ASP A 389 3.36 -25.16 24.07
CA ASP A 389 1.97 -25.38 24.44
C ASP A 389 1.74 -25.29 25.95
N ALA A 390 2.71 -25.66 26.77
CA ALA A 390 2.62 -25.50 28.22
C ALA A 390 2.65 -24.01 28.61
N ALA A 391 3.55 -23.23 28.02
CA ALA A 391 3.64 -21.80 28.23
C ALA A 391 2.37 -21.06 27.75
N LEU A 392 1.76 -21.49 26.64
CA LEU A 392 0.47 -20.95 26.21
C LEU A 392 -0.66 -21.23 27.21
N LEU A 393 -0.69 -22.41 27.83
CA LEU A 393 -1.69 -22.73 28.86
C LEU A 393 -1.49 -21.92 30.15
N GLU A 394 -0.26 -21.51 30.47
CA GLU A 394 0.04 -20.61 31.58
C GLU A 394 -0.22 -19.13 31.24
N GLY A 395 -0.23 -18.80 29.94
CA GLY A 395 -0.46 -17.47 29.40
C GLY A 395 -1.86 -16.92 29.64
N HIS A 396 -1.97 -15.59 29.60
CA HIS A 396 -3.22 -14.86 29.71
C HIS A 396 -3.55 -14.24 28.36
N PHE A 397 -4.82 -14.29 27.97
CA PHE A 397 -5.28 -13.79 26.68
C PHE A 397 -6.48 -12.87 26.85
N LYS A 398 -6.57 -11.91 25.95
CA LYS A 398 -7.71 -11.02 25.82
C LYS A 398 -8.32 -11.17 24.44
N LEU A 399 -9.65 -11.22 24.37
CA LEU A 399 -10.37 -11.14 23.10
C LEU A 399 -10.11 -9.78 22.46
N ALA A 400 -9.70 -9.81 21.18
CA ALA A 400 -9.48 -8.58 20.43
C ALA A 400 -10.77 -7.73 20.37
N ALA A 401 -10.60 -6.41 20.32
CA ALA A 401 -11.73 -5.50 20.27
C ALA A 401 -12.59 -5.73 19.01
N GLU A 402 -13.90 -5.54 19.14
CA GLU A 402 -14.86 -5.64 18.03
C GLU A 402 -14.86 -7.00 17.30
N VAL A 403 -14.59 -8.06 18.05
CA VAL A 403 -14.93 -9.44 17.64
C VAL A 403 -16.39 -9.72 18.00
N VAL A 404 -17.17 -10.20 17.02
CA VAL A 404 -18.53 -10.67 17.23
C VAL A 404 -18.63 -12.18 17.00
N GLN A 405 -19.58 -12.80 17.67
CA GLN A 405 -19.92 -14.21 17.48
C GLN A 405 -21.21 -14.34 16.67
N GLU A 406 -21.13 -15.04 15.55
CA GLU A 406 -22.26 -15.45 14.73
C GLU A 406 -22.57 -16.92 14.99
N GLN A 407 -23.84 -17.24 15.27
CA GLN A 407 -24.31 -18.62 15.42
C GLN A 407 -25.30 -18.95 14.30
N VAL A 408 -25.06 -20.07 13.62
CA VAL A 408 -25.95 -20.58 12.57
C VAL A 408 -26.45 -21.95 13.01
N GLY A 409 -27.77 -22.12 13.02
CA GLY A 409 -28.42 -23.38 13.37
C GLY A 409 -29.93 -23.33 13.11
N LEU A 410 -30.58 -24.49 13.16
CA LEU A 410 -32.02 -24.59 13.02
C LEU A 410 -32.75 -23.88 14.19
N PRO A 411 -33.81 -23.10 13.92
CA PRO A 411 -34.60 -22.50 14.99
C PRO A 411 -35.13 -23.57 15.97
N GLY A 412 -34.78 -23.43 17.25
CA GLY A 412 -35.19 -24.36 18.32
C GLY A 412 -34.26 -25.55 18.54
N ALA A 413 -33.12 -25.64 17.84
CA ALA A 413 -32.06 -26.58 18.19
C ALA A 413 -31.37 -26.18 19.50
N GLU A 414 -30.93 -27.18 20.27
CA GLU A 414 -30.24 -26.97 21.56
C GLU A 414 -28.83 -26.41 21.37
N ASP A 415 -28.14 -26.83 20.31
CA ASP A 415 -26.81 -26.37 19.92
C ASP A 415 -26.78 -25.79 18.50
N PRO A 416 -25.96 -24.75 18.23
CA PRO A 416 -25.76 -24.23 16.88
C PRO A 416 -24.97 -25.23 16.02
N GLU A 417 -25.28 -25.29 14.71
CA GLU A 417 -24.53 -26.10 13.75
C GLU A 417 -23.11 -25.53 13.52
N HIS A 418 -23.01 -24.20 13.48
CA HIS A 418 -21.75 -23.48 13.29
C HIS A 418 -21.67 -22.27 14.22
N VAL A 419 -20.48 -22.07 14.81
CA VAL A 419 -20.11 -20.84 15.50
C VAL A 419 -18.97 -20.19 14.73
N VAL A 420 -19.09 -18.90 14.47
CA VAL A 420 -18.09 -18.11 13.73
C VAL A 420 -17.72 -16.89 14.55
N LEU A 421 -16.42 -16.69 14.76
CA LEU A 421 -15.89 -15.44 15.27
C LEU A 421 -15.56 -14.53 14.09
N ARG A 422 -16.02 -13.28 14.12
CA ARG A 422 -15.78 -12.29 13.08
C ARG A 422 -15.14 -11.04 13.66
N GLN A 423 -14.01 -10.63 13.10
CA GLN A 423 -13.39 -9.33 13.38
C GLN A 423 -14.06 -8.25 12.52
N HIS A 424 -14.33 -7.09 13.11
CA HIS A 424 -14.72 -5.88 12.37
C HIS A 424 -13.54 -4.93 12.07
N ARG A 425 -12.38 -5.19 12.68
CA ARG A 425 -11.11 -4.46 12.53
C ARG A 425 -10.07 -5.21 11.69
N GLY A 426 -9.04 -4.51 11.25
CA GLY A 426 -7.90 -5.03 10.52
C GLY A 426 -8.28 -5.80 9.26
N MET A 427 -7.86 -7.07 9.17
CA MET A 427 -8.18 -7.94 8.03
C MET A 427 -9.66 -8.35 7.95
N ARG A 428 -10.47 -8.06 8.99
CA ARG A 428 -11.90 -8.43 9.08
C ARG A 428 -12.14 -9.93 8.90
N ARG A 429 -11.29 -10.75 9.52
CA ARG A 429 -11.36 -12.21 9.36
C ARG A 429 -12.62 -12.78 9.97
N ALA A 430 -13.07 -13.89 9.40
CA ALA A 430 -14.05 -14.77 10.02
C ALA A 430 -13.45 -16.16 10.13
N THR A 431 -13.52 -16.77 11.32
CA THR A 431 -13.02 -18.12 11.54
C THR A 431 -14.08 -18.96 12.22
N LYS A 432 -14.24 -20.20 11.75
CA LYS A 432 -15.16 -21.16 12.36
C LYS A 432 -14.51 -21.70 13.62
N VAL A 433 -15.25 -21.69 14.71
CA VAL A 433 -14.85 -22.27 15.98
C VAL A 433 -15.88 -23.30 16.41
N ASP A 434 -15.44 -24.26 17.23
CA ASP A 434 -16.34 -25.12 17.98
C ASP A 434 -16.84 -24.41 19.24
N THR A 435 -17.75 -25.06 19.97
CA THR A 435 -18.34 -24.52 21.20
C THR A 435 -17.27 -24.21 22.26
N ILE A 436 -16.22 -25.02 22.34
CA ILE A 436 -15.11 -24.82 23.28
C ILE A 436 -14.28 -23.60 22.90
N GLY A 437 -13.88 -23.44 21.64
CA GLY A 437 -13.14 -22.28 21.17
C GLY A 437 -13.93 -20.98 21.31
N ALA A 438 -15.24 -21.02 21.02
CA ALA A 438 -16.14 -19.90 21.24
C ALA A 438 -16.24 -19.52 22.73
N GLY A 439 -16.45 -20.51 23.60
CA GLY A 439 -16.49 -20.31 25.05
C GLY A 439 -15.18 -19.79 25.60
N PHE A 440 -14.05 -20.34 25.15
CA PHE A 440 -12.71 -19.89 25.52
C PHE A 440 -12.49 -18.44 25.13
N ALA A 441 -12.73 -18.09 23.86
CA ALA A 441 -12.58 -16.72 23.37
C ALA A 441 -13.50 -15.74 24.11
N GLY A 442 -14.73 -16.14 24.44
CA GLY A 442 -15.68 -15.31 25.19
C GLY A 442 -15.30 -15.04 26.64
N VAL A 443 -14.43 -15.85 27.25
CA VAL A 443 -13.95 -15.70 28.64
C VAL A 443 -12.56 -15.04 28.71
N CYS A 444 -11.87 -14.91 27.57
CA CYS A 444 -10.56 -14.25 27.50
C CYS A 444 -10.69 -12.73 27.75
N ASP A 445 -10.65 -12.31 29.01
CA ASP A 445 -10.60 -10.90 29.43
C ASP A 445 -9.25 -10.50 30.04
N GLY A 446 -8.31 -11.46 30.10
CA GLY A 446 -6.99 -11.32 30.69
C GLY A 446 -6.88 -11.63 32.18
N SER A 447 -7.98 -11.96 32.87
CA SER A 447 -7.98 -12.19 34.32
C SER A 447 -7.53 -13.60 34.75
N LEU A 448 -7.69 -14.58 33.87
CA LEU A 448 -7.37 -15.99 34.13
C LEU A 448 -6.40 -16.52 33.06
N SER A 449 -5.56 -17.47 33.45
CA SER A 449 -4.73 -18.18 32.48
C SER A 449 -5.57 -19.11 31.61
N ALA A 450 -5.09 -19.39 30.39
CA ALA A 450 -5.77 -20.25 29.45
C ALA A 450 -6.10 -21.63 30.06
N GLY A 451 -5.18 -22.22 30.80
CA GLY A 451 -5.36 -23.51 31.47
C GLY A 451 -6.47 -23.51 32.53
N VAL A 452 -6.69 -22.39 33.22
CA VAL A 452 -7.78 -22.25 34.20
C VAL A 452 -9.13 -22.08 33.48
N ILE A 453 -9.16 -21.30 32.40
CA ILE A 453 -10.36 -21.15 31.57
C ILE A 453 -10.78 -22.52 30.99
N LEU A 454 -9.82 -23.30 30.49
CA LEU A 454 -10.09 -24.63 29.95
C LEU A 454 -10.59 -25.63 31.01
N ASP A 455 -10.06 -25.60 32.23
CA ASP A 455 -10.59 -26.45 33.32
C ASP A 455 -12.05 -26.12 33.64
N ALA A 456 -12.41 -24.83 33.66
CA ALA A 456 -13.77 -24.39 33.90
C ALA A 456 -14.71 -24.83 32.76
N ILE A 457 -14.27 -24.69 31.51
CA ILE A 457 -15.03 -25.16 30.34
C ILE A 457 -15.22 -26.67 30.39
N ALA A 458 -14.17 -27.44 30.68
CA ALA A 458 -14.24 -28.90 30.79
C ALA A 458 -15.28 -29.36 31.82
N GLN A 459 -15.35 -28.68 32.98
CA GLN A 459 -16.38 -28.95 33.99
C GLN A 459 -17.79 -28.65 33.49
N LEU A 460 -17.98 -27.58 32.71
CA LEU A 460 -19.29 -27.20 32.17
C LEU A 460 -19.79 -28.16 31.08
N VAL A 461 -18.89 -28.64 30.21
CA VAL A 461 -19.25 -29.55 29.11
C VAL A 461 -19.16 -31.03 29.47
N GLY A 462 -18.67 -31.36 30.67
CA GLY A 462 -18.53 -32.74 31.15
C GLY A 462 -17.39 -33.52 30.47
N GLU A 463 -16.35 -32.83 29.99
CA GLU A 463 -15.17 -33.45 29.38
C GLU A 463 -13.99 -33.56 30.38
N ASP A 464 -13.01 -34.41 30.06
CA ASP A 464 -11.77 -34.53 30.83
C ASP A 464 -10.88 -33.28 30.62
N PRO A 465 -10.55 -32.51 31.67
CA PRO A 465 -9.69 -31.33 31.56
C PRO A 465 -8.31 -31.62 30.96
N VAL A 466 -7.76 -32.83 31.17
CA VAL A 466 -6.46 -33.22 30.61
C VAL A 466 -6.54 -33.32 29.09
N VAL A 467 -7.62 -33.92 28.58
CA VAL A 467 -7.84 -34.04 27.13
C VAL A 467 -8.04 -32.68 26.48
N LEU A 468 -8.76 -31.77 27.16
CA LEU A 468 -8.99 -30.42 26.65
C LEU A 468 -7.68 -29.62 26.57
N ARG A 469 -6.86 -29.67 27.62
CA ARG A 469 -5.55 -29.00 27.67
C ARG A 469 -4.55 -29.52 26.63
N ASP A 470 -4.65 -30.79 26.25
CA ASP A 470 -3.76 -31.39 25.23
C ASP A 470 -4.11 -30.90 23.81
N ARG A 471 -5.41 -30.74 23.49
CA ARG A 471 -5.86 -30.41 22.12
C ARG A 471 -6.04 -28.93 21.83
N THR A 472 -6.39 -28.12 22.82
CA THR A 472 -6.75 -26.70 22.62
C THR A 472 -5.57 -25.75 22.32
N PRO A 473 -4.30 -26.02 22.69
CA PRO A 473 -3.17 -25.14 22.32
C PRO A 473 -3.10 -24.87 20.81
N ALA A 474 -3.38 -25.86 19.96
CA ALA A 474 -3.42 -25.65 18.51
C ALA A 474 -4.47 -24.61 18.08
N GLN A 475 -5.64 -24.60 18.73
CA GLN A 475 -6.69 -23.62 18.48
C GLN A 475 -6.33 -22.24 19.06
N ILE A 476 -5.69 -22.18 20.23
CA ILE A 476 -5.17 -20.91 20.80
C ILE A 476 -4.16 -20.30 19.83
N ARG A 477 -3.20 -21.08 19.32
CA ARG A 477 -2.21 -20.63 18.33
C ARG A 477 -2.89 -20.03 17.12
N LEU A 478 -3.89 -20.72 16.55
CA LEU A 478 -4.65 -20.22 15.40
C LEU A 478 -5.35 -18.88 15.70
N LEU A 479 -6.04 -18.79 16.84
CA LEU A 479 -6.77 -17.57 17.23
C LEU A 479 -5.82 -16.41 17.53
N VAL A 480 -4.66 -16.66 18.12
CA VAL A 480 -3.61 -15.66 18.33
C VAL A 480 -3.01 -15.25 16.99
N GLU A 481 -2.59 -16.17 16.14
CA GLU A 481 -1.98 -15.85 14.83
C GLU A 481 -2.91 -14.95 13.98
N GLN A 482 -4.19 -15.33 13.91
CA GLN A 482 -5.23 -14.59 13.18
C GLN A 482 -5.70 -13.30 13.88
N GLY A 483 -5.24 -13.04 15.11
CA GLY A 483 -5.51 -11.81 15.86
C GLY A 483 -6.89 -11.76 16.51
N PHE A 484 -7.56 -12.90 16.71
CA PHE A 484 -8.76 -12.98 17.54
C PHE A 484 -8.43 -12.86 19.02
N LEU A 485 -7.24 -13.34 19.43
CA LEU A 485 -6.74 -13.25 20.79
C LEU A 485 -5.44 -12.47 20.85
N GLU A 486 -5.37 -11.56 21.82
CA GLU A 486 -4.19 -10.78 22.17
C GLU A 486 -3.51 -11.42 23.39
N PRO A 487 -2.27 -11.89 23.28
CA PRO A 487 -1.52 -12.37 24.44
C PRO A 487 -1.20 -11.21 25.39
N LEU A 488 -1.33 -11.46 26.69
CA LEU A 488 -0.96 -10.53 27.76
C LEU A 488 0.26 -11.08 28.49
N GLY A 489 1.42 -10.43 28.31
CA GLY A 489 2.67 -10.88 28.91
C GLY A 489 3.86 -10.10 28.40
#